data_AF-A0A3D5RSF1-F1
#
_entry.id   AF-A0A3D5RSF1-F1
#
_cell.length_a   1.000
_cell.length_b   1.000
_cell.length_c   1.000
_cell.angle_alpha   90.00
_cell.angle_beta   90.00
_cell.angle_gamma   90.00
#
_symmetry.space_group_name_H-M   'P 1'
#
loop_
_entity.id
_entity.type
_entity.pdbx_description
1 polymer ?
#
loop_
_entity_poly.entity_id
_entity_poly.type
_entity_poly.pdbx_seq_one_letter_code
_entity_poly.pdbx_strand_id
1 'polypeptide(L)'
;MKNILWAILILLGFHSAASAQTNSPIYLTGGHLVDVIRGEIYEDMGVLVESGKITGLFFDFAYNNNLIPQDAVRVDVKGKYLIPGMFDLHVHANPVVAGINIEMERFYKMFIAGGVTTIRAMSDDMNALLLQKAEIDGARMEGPHIIVASFPAFEQAPGFPKHQRTDIVNNTIEARHKVQDFAYQGAEWIKFYNYGDAAITKAVVDETHKHGRKVMGHFAMLGAATASRLGVDTLEHTVALLQNALDYEDSISVTNIGYYRLFTMWPRVNQKKLDAIFKVLIENGTAIIPTLAIQNVVADPEGIS
;
A
#
# COMPACT_ATOMS: atom_id res chain seq x y z
N MET A 1 -23.23 -7.26 -72.00
CA MET A 1 -22.17 -6.83 -71.07
C MET A 1 -22.79 -6.55 -69.71
N LYS A 2 -22.45 -7.40 -68.72
CA LYS A 2 -22.38 -7.21 -67.24
C LYS A 2 -23.41 -6.26 -66.59
N ASN A 3 -24.43 -6.78 -65.90
CA ASN A 3 -24.48 -7.06 -64.44
C ASN A 3 -24.32 -5.81 -63.56
N ILE A 4 -25.25 -5.58 -62.63
CA ILE A 4 -24.98 -5.39 -61.19
C ILE A 4 -26.33 -5.48 -60.43
N LEU A 5 -26.43 -6.54 -59.61
CA LEU A 5 -27.44 -6.76 -58.57
C LEU A 5 -27.10 -5.89 -57.35
N TRP A 6 -28.10 -5.24 -56.76
CA TRP A 6 -28.00 -4.62 -55.45
C TRP A 6 -28.16 -5.69 -54.36
N ALA A 7 -27.08 -5.99 -53.64
CA ALA A 7 -27.11 -6.78 -52.42
C ALA A 7 -27.30 -5.86 -51.20
N ILE A 8 -28.40 -6.03 -50.47
CA ILE A 8 -28.63 -5.40 -49.17
C ILE A 8 -27.88 -6.24 -48.13
N LEU A 9 -26.80 -5.68 -47.59
CA LEU A 9 -26.09 -6.24 -46.44
C LEU A 9 -26.85 -5.86 -45.16
N ILE A 10 -27.55 -6.83 -44.56
CA ILE A 10 -28.07 -6.73 -43.19
C ILE A 10 -26.89 -6.98 -42.25
N LEU A 11 -26.31 -5.90 -41.72
CA LEU A 11 -25.37 -5.94 -40.61
C LEU A 11 -26.18 -6.19 -39.32
N LEU A 12 -26.26 -7.45 -38.90
CA LEU A 12 -26.67 -7.84 -37.55
C LEU A 12 -25.58 -7.39 -36.57
N GLY A 13 -25.76 -6.21 -36.00
CA GLY A 13 -24.94 -5.74 -34.89
C GLY A 13 -25.20 -6.59 -33.66
N PHE A 14 -24.28 -7.49 -33.33
CA PHE A 14 -24.18 -8.08 -31.99
C PHE A 14 -23.84 -6.97 -31.00
N HIS A 15 -24.85 -6.30 -30.46
CA HIS A 15 -24.69 -5.54 -29.23
C HIS A 15 -24.54 -6.57 -28.10
N SER A 16 -23.29 -6.83 -27.70
CA SER A 16 -23.05 -7.34 -26.36
C SER A 16 -23.55 -6.26 -25.41
N ALA A 17 -24.76 -6.46 -24.86
CA ALA A 17 -25.22 -5.72 -23.70
C ALA A 17 -24.34 -6.17 -22.53
N ALA A 18 -23.15 -5.58 -22.42
CA ALA A 18 -22.52 -5.45 -21.14
C ALA A 18 -23.55 -4.72 -20.28
N SER A 19 -24.10 -5.42 -19.30
CA SER A 19 -24.85 -4.82 -18.20
C SER A 19 -23.93 -3.80 -17.55
N ALA A 20 -23.96 -2.55 -18.03
CA ALA A 20 -23.48 -1.43 -17.29
C ALA A 20 -24.35 -1.41 -16.05
N GLN A 21 -23.81 -1.86 -14.93
CA GLN A 21 -24.48 -1.72 -13.65
C GLN A 21 -24.59 -0.23 -13.43
N THR A 22 -25.77 0.31 -13.73
CA THR A 22 -26.11 1.71 -13.47
C THR A 22 -26.18 1.82 -11.97
N ASN A 23 -25.03 2.01 -11.33
CA ASN A 23 -24.97 2.28 -9.90
C ASN A 23 -25.58 3.66 -9.71
N SER A 24 -26.87 3.69 -9.37
CA SER A 24 -27.57 4.89 -8.93
C SER A 24 -26.69 5.63 -7.91
N PRO A 25 -26.61 6.97 -7.97
CA PRO A 25 -25.89 7.75 -6.99
C PRO A 25 -26.28 7.36 -5.57
N ILE A 26 -25.34 7.39 -4.63
CA ILE A 26 -25.62 7.14 -3.22
C ILE A 26 -25.50 8.47 -2.49
N TYR A 27 -26.52 8.82 -1.70
CA TYR A 27 -26.49 9.99 -0.83
C TYR A 27 -26.57 9.54 0.63
N LEU A 28 -25.47 9.69 1.37
CA LEU A 28 -25.43 9.46 2.82
C LEU A 28 -25.97 10.71 3.53
N THR A 29 -26.93 10.56 4.44
CA THR A 29 -27.61 11.68 5.12
C THR A 29 -27.31 11.73 6.62
N GLY A 30 -26.99 12.93 7.14
CA GLY A 30 -26.88 13.23 8.57
C GLY A 30 -25.65 12.66 9.31
N GLY A 31 -24.58 12.29 8.61
CA GLY A 31 -23.40 11.67 9.22
C GLY A 31 -22.43 12.69 9.82
N HIS A 32 -21.65 12.29 10.83
CA HIS A 32 -20.53 13.09 11.35
C HIS A 32 -19.28 12.80 10.53
N LEU A 33 -18.88 13.72 9.64
CA LEU A 33 -17.71 13.56 8.80
C LEU A 33 -16.43 13.82 9.60
N VAL A 34 -15.54 12.83 9.64
CA VAL A 34 -14.24 12.93 10.30
C VAL A 34 -13.20 13.41 9.29
N ASP A 35 -12.76 14.67 9.42
CA ASP A 35 -11.62 15.20 8.67
C ASP A 35 -10.33 14.83 9.40
N VAL A 36 -9.72 13.73 8.97
CA VAL A 36 -8.47 13.20 9.55
C VAL A 36 -7.25 14.10 9.29
N ILE A 37 -7.32 15.04 8.35
CA ILE A 37 -6.23 15.99 8.06
C ILE A 37 -6.29 17.16 9.04
N ARG A 38 -7.49 17.69 9.30
CA ARG A 38 -7.68 18.81 10.24
C ARG A 38 -7.84 18.37 11.69
N GLY A 39 -8.19 17.11 11.93
CA GLY A 39 -8.58 16.63 13.26
C GLY A 39 -9.93 17.18 13.71
N GLU A 40 -10.81 17.51 12.76
CA GLU A 40 -12.12 18.11 13.00
C GLU A 40 -13.24 17.12 12.68
N ILE A 41 -14.39 17.31 13.33
CA ILE A 41 -15.62 16.58 13.04
C ILE A 41 -16.65 17.59 12.56
N TYR A 42 -17.16 17.37 11.36
CA TYR A 42 -18.28 18.14 10.81
C TYR A 42 -19.57 17.35 11.01
N GLU A 43 -20.48 17.89 11.82
CA GLU A 43 -21.74 17.23 12.15
C GLU A 43 -22.82 17.42 11.07
N ASP A 44 -23.77 16.49 11.02
CA ASP A 44 -24.93 16.52 10.14
C ASP A 44 -24.58 16.77 8.66
N MET A 45 -23.55 16.07 8.18
CA MET A 45 -23.07 16.15 6.81
C MET A 45 -23.79 15.15 5.90
N GLY A 46 -24.04 15.60 4.68
CA GLY A 46 -24.45 14.80 3.54
C GLY A 46 -23.28 14.50 2.61
N VAL A 47 -23.16 13.26 2.14
CA VAL A 47 -22.11 12.84 1.21
C VAL A 47 -22.74 12.22 -0.03
N LEU A 48 -22.48 12.82 -1.19
CA LEU A 48 -22.89 12.29 -2.49
C LEU A 48 -21.76 11.49 -3.13
N VAL A 49 -22.07 10.25 -3.48
CA VAL A 49 -21.16 9.32 -4.17
C VAL A 49 -21.76 8.95 -5.51
N GLU A 50 -21.02 9.22 -6.58
CA GLU A 50 -21.39 8.92 -7.96
C GLU A 50 -20.29 8.09 -8.62
N SER A 51 -20.66 6.96 -9.21
CA SER A 51 -19.71 6.05 -9.89
C SER A 51 -18.45 5.73 -9.06
N GLY A 52 -18.64 5.50 -7.76
CA GLY A 52 -17.55 5.17 -6.83
C GLY A 52 -16.68 6.36 -6.39
N LYS A 53 -17.07 7.60 -6.69
CA LYS A 53 -16.34 8.82 -6.30
C LYS A 53 -17.22 9.73 -5.46
N ILE A 54 -16.62 10.37 -4.46
CA ILE A 54 -17.29 11.46 -3.74
C ILE A 54 -17.34 12.67 -4.67
N THR A 55 -18.55 13.13 -4.99
CA THR A 55 -18.79 14.29 -5.88
C THR A 55 -19.37 15.49 -5.14
N GLY A 56 -19.83 15.30 -3.90
CA GLY A 56 -20.36 16.39 -3.10
C GLY A 56 -20.29 16.12 -1.60
N LEU A 57 -19.96 17.17 -0.87
CA LEU A 57 -20.07 17.26 0.58
C LEU A 57 -20.96 18.46 0.89
N PHE A 58 -21.99 18.23 1.70
CA PHE A 58 -22.99 19.24 2.01
C PHE A 58 -23.28 19.22 3.49
N PHE A 59 -23.62 20.36 4.09
CA PHE A 59 -24.43 20.30 5.30
C PHE A 59 -25.81 19.75 4.90
N ASP A 60 -26.34 18.77 5.63
CA ASP A 60 -27.52 18.03 5.20
C ASP A 60 -28.83 18.79 5.48
N PHE A 61 -28.99 19.91 4.77
CA PHE A 61 -30.12 20.81 4.86
C PHE A 61 -31.05 20.66 3.68
N ALA A 62 -32.35 20.90 3.90
CA ALA A 62 -33.38 20.74 2.87
C ALA A 62 -33.13 21.56 1.59
N TYR A 63 -32.42 22.69 1.66
CA TYR A 63 -32.13 23.51 0.47
C TYR A 63 -31.10 22.86 -0.47
N ASN A 64 -30.28 21.92 0.00
CA ASN A 64 -29.32 21.18 -0.83
C ASN A 64 -29.98 20.07 -1.64
N ASN A 65 -31.27 19.79 -1.42
CA ASN A 65 -31.98 18.69 -2.06
C ASN A 65 -32.00 18.76 -3.59
N ASN A 66 -31.93 19.97 -4.16
CA ASN A 66 -31.87 20.19 -5.61
C ASN A 66 -30.50 19.86 -6.23
N LEU A 67 -29.46 19.72 -5.41
CA LEU A 67 -28.11 19.33 -5.83
C LEU A 67 -27.92 17.81 -5.85
N ILE A 68 -28.88 17.06 -5.27
CA ILE A 68 -28.84 15.60 -5.18
C ILE A 68 -29.67 15.03 -6.34
N PRO A 69 -29.13 14.10 -7.15
CA PRO A 69 -29.90 13.40 -8.18
C PRO A 69 -31.18 12.79 -7.61
N GLN A 70 -32.29 12.90 -8.35
CA GLN A 70 -33.60 12.42 -7.86
C GLN A 70 -33.65 10.90 -7.71
N ASP A 71 -32.86 10.18 -8.49
CA ASP A 71 -32.71 8.72 -8.46
C ASP A 71 -31.64 8.25 -7.46
N ALA A 72 -31.04 9.16 -6.68
CA ALA A 72 -30.05 8.80 -5.68
C ALA A 72 -30.66 7.91 -4.58
N VAL A 73 -29.99 6.81 -4.27
CA VAL A 73 -30.29 5.96 -3.12
C VAL A 73 -29.86 6.68 -1.86
N ARG A 74 -30.83 7.02 -1.02
CA ARG A 74 -30.57 7.69 0.27
C ARG A 74 -30.30 6.68 1.37
N VAL A 75 -29.22 6.90 2.10
CA VAL A 75 -28.82 6.05 3.23
C VAL A 75 -28.71 6.92 4.48
N ASP A 76 -29.60 6.68 5.44
CA ASP A 76 -29.58 7.37 6.73
C ASP A 76 -28.42 6.88 7.59
N VAL A 77 -27.49 7.78 7.88
CA VAL A 77 -26.31 7.57 8.70
C VAL A 77 -26.30 8.52 9.91
N LYS A 78 -27.47 9.04 10.29
CA LYS A 78 -27.60 9.94 11.45
C LYS A 78 -27.01 9.35 12.72
N GLY A 79 -26.22 10.16 13.43
CA GLY A 79 -25.53 9.76 14.66
C GLY A 79 -24.36 8.79 14.45
N LYS A 80 -24.03 8.44 13.20
CA LYS A 80 -22.84 7.65 12.86
C LYS A 80 -21.71 8.56 12.40
N TYR A 81 -20.50 8.01 12.42
CA TYR A 81 -19.30 8.69 11.92
C TYR A 81 -18.93 8.18 10.54
N LEU A 82 -18.55 9.11 9.67
CA LEU A 82 -18.04 8.86 8.32
C LEU A 82 -16.53 9.07 8.36
N ILE A 83 -15.78 7.98 8.23
CA ILE A 83 -14.32 7.99 8.14
C ILE A 83 -13.87 7.62 6.71
N PRO A 84 -12.69 8.06 6.27
CA PRO A 84 -12.07 7.51 5.07
C PRO A 84 -11.88 6.00 5.20
N GLY A 85 -11.95 5.28 4.08
CA GLY A 85 -11.60 3.86 4.05
C GLY A 85 -10.15 3.64 4.50
N MET A 86 -9.91 2.57 5.25
CA MET A 86 -8.59 2.34 5.87
C MET A 86 -7.60 1.73 4.89
N PHE A 87 -6.33 2.02 5.13
CA PHE A 87 -5.21 1.56 4.32
C PHE A 87 -4.35 0.62 5.17
N ASP A 88 -4.19 -0.64 4.74
CA ASP A 88 -3.15 -1.50 5.28
C ASP A 88 -1.89 -1.38 4.40
N LEU A 89 -0.84 -0.78 4.96
CA LEU A 89 0.34 -0.41 4.21
C LEU A 89 1.40 -1.52 4.16
N HIS A 90 1.17 -2.69 4.77
CA HIS A 90 2.15 -3.78 4.77
C HIS A 90 1.49 -5.17 4.77
N VAL A 91 0.97 -5.57 3.61
CA VAL A 91 0.33 -6.88 3.44
C VAL A 91 1.22 -7.80 2.61
N HIS A 92 1.41 -9.04 3.06
CA HIS A 92 1.85 -10.13 2.18
C HIS A 92 0.61 -10.82 1.63
N ALA A 93 0.30 -10.58 0.36
CA ALA A 93 -0.95 -10.97 -0.28
C ALA A 93 -0.93 -12.42 -0.82
N ASN A 94 -0.14 -13.28 -0.19
CA ASN A 94 -0.18 -14.72 -0.38
C ASN A 94 -1.05 -15.30 0.75
N PRO A 95 -2.19 -15.94 0.46
CA PRO A 95 -3.19 -16.33 1.46
C PRO A 95 -2.77 -17.59 2.22
N VAL A 96 -1.53 -17.64 2.70
CA VAL A 96 -1.01 -18.67 3.61
C VAL A 96 -0.99 -18.07 5.01
N VAL A 97 -1.96 -18.42 5.84
CA VAL A 97 -2.03 -17.96 7.24
C VAL A 97 -1.75 -19.15 8.15
N ALA A 98 -0.67 -19.07 8.94
CA ALA A 98 -0.25 -20.15 9.85
C ALA A 98 -0.10 -21.53 9.16
N GLY A 99 0.35 -21.55 7.89
CA GLY A 99 0.49 -22.77 7.10
C GLY A 99 -0.80 -23.30 6.47
N ILE A 100 -1.91 -22.57 6.63
CA ILE A 100 -3.21 -22.89 6.03
C ILE A 100 -3.43 -22.02 4.81
N ASN A 101 -3.71 -22.66 3.66
CA ASN A 101 -4.15 -21.96 2.46
C ASN A 101 -5.59 -21.48 2.64
N ILE A 102 -5.79 -20.17 2.64
CA ILE A 102 -7.10 -19.53 2.57
C ILE A 102 -7.44 -19.30 1.10
N GLU A 103 -8.71 -19.45 0.76
CA GLU A 103 -9.21 -19.06 -0.56
C GLU A 103 -9.03 -17.54 -0.74
N MET A 104 -8.59 -17.11 -1.93
CA MET A 104 -8.10 -15.75 -2.18
C MET A 104 -9.21 -14.69 -2.03
N GLU A 105 -10.40 -14.97 -2.56
CA GLU A 105 -11.54 -14.06 -2.45
C GLU A 105 -11.96 -13.88 -0.98
N ARG A 106 -11.98 -14.97 -0.21
CA ARG A 106 -12.20 -14.92 1.24
C ARG A 106 -11.13 -14.10 1.96
N PHE A 107 -9.86 -14.27 1.59
CA PHE A 107 -8.75 -13.49 2.15
C PHE A 107 -8.96 -11.99 1.91
N TYR A 108 -9.33 -11.59 0.69
CA TYR A 108 -9.58 -10.18 0.37
C TYR A 108 -10.85 -9.61 1.03
N LYS A 109 -11.92 -10.40 1.12
CA LYS A 109 -13.15 -10.00 1.82
C LYS A 109 -12.92 -9.72 3.31
N MET A 110 -11.94 -10.36 3.95
CA MET A 110 -11.60 -10.07 5.35
C MET A 110 -11.11 -8.63 5.54
N PHE A 111 -10.36 -8.07 4.58
CA PHE A 111 -9.95 -6.66 4.63
C PHE A 111 -11.16 -5.72 4.56
N ILE A 112 -12.07 -5.95 3.60
CA ILE A 112 -13.29 -5.16 3.44
C ILE A 112 -14.17 -5.23 4.69
N ALA A 113 -14.37 -6.43 5.26
CA ALA A 113 -15.13 -6.63 6.50
C ALA A 113 -14.51 -5.88 7.69
N GLY A 114 -13.19 -5.70 7.69
CA GLY A 114 -12.45 -4.89 8.66
C GLY A 114 -12.43 -3.39 8.36
N GLY A 115 -13.04 -2.93 7.26
CA GLY A 115 -13.01 -1.52 6.82
C GLY A 115 -11.74 -1.10 6.08
N VAL A 116 -10.86 -2.04 5.75
CA VAL A 116 -9.65 -1.81 4.93
C VAL A 116 -10.04 -1.87 3.46
N THR A 117 -10.03 -0.72 2.80
CA THR A 117 -10.42 -0.57 1.39
C THR A 117 -9.21 -0.51 0.45
N THR A 118 -8.00 -0.39 1.00
CA THR A 118 -6.76 -0.35 0.22
C THR A 118 -5.66 -1.10 0.95
N ILE A 119 -4.92 -1.91 0.21
CA ILE A 119 -3.73 -2.60 0.71
C ILE A 119 -2.52 -2.25 -0.14
N ARG A 120 -1.35 -2.20 0.49
CA ARG A 120 -0.07 -2.25 -0.22
C ARG A 120 0.48 -3.67 -0.11
N ALA A 121 0.54 -4.37 -1.23
CA ALA A 121 1.05 -5.73 -1.31
C ALA A 121 2.58 -5.73 -1.42
N MET A 122 3.24 -6.43 -0.51
CA MET A 122 4.69 -6.42 -0.32
C MET A 122 5.38 -7.54 -1.08
N SER A 123 6.19 -7.21 -2.10
CA SER A 123 7.20 -8.12 -2.69
C SER A 123 6.70 -9.57 -2.81
N ASP A 124 5.48 -9.73 -3.32
CA ASP A 124 4.85 -11.00 -3.69
C ASP A 124 4.89 -11.13 -5.23
N ASP A 125 4.44 -12.25 -5.79
CA ASP A 125 4.44 -12.45 -7.24
C ASP A 125 3.68 -11.33 -7.96
N MET A 126 4.40 -10.51 -8.72
CA MET A 126 3.83 -9.32 -9.38
C MET A 126 2.78 -9.69 -10.43
N ASN A 127 2.95 -10.78 -11.16
CA ASN A 127 1.99 -11.17 -12.20
C ASN A 127 0.65 -11.56 -11.57
N ALA A 128 0.69 -12.34 -10.49
CA ALA A 128 -0.49 -12.69 -9.73
C ALA A 128 -1.17 -11.46 -9.13
N LEU A 129 -0.41 -10.55 -8.52
CA LEU A 129 -0.93 -9.32 -7.93
C LEU A 129 -1.60 -8.41 -8.97
N LEU A 130 -0.97 -8.22 -10.14
CA LEU A 130 -1.51 -7.38 -11.20
C LEU A 130 -2.79 -7.97 -11.79
N LEU A 131 -2.89 -9.29 -11.91
CA LEU A 131 -4.13 -9.96 -12.31
C LEU A 131 -5.23 -9.74 -11.27
N GLN A 132 -4.94 -9.97 -9.99
CA GLN A 132 -5.90 -9.77 -8.90
C GLN A 132 -6.38 -8.32 -8.82
N LYS A 133 -5.43 -7.37 -8.96
CA LYS A 133 -5.73 -5.94 -9.06
C LYS A 133 -6.69 -5.66 -10.22
N ALA A 134 -6.45 -6.22 -11.40
CA ALA A 134 -7.33 -6.04 -12.56
C ALA A 134 -8.72 -6.67 -12.39
N GLU A 135 -8.84 -7.77 -11.65
CA GLU A 135 -10.12 -8.37 -11.28
C GLU A 135 -10.88 -7.49 -10.28
N ILE A 136 -10.20 -6.94 -9.26
CA ILE A 136 -10.80 -6.07 -8.24
C ILE A 136 -11.20 -4.71 -8.84
N ASP A 137 -10.28 -4.03 -9.52
CA ASP A 137 -10.53 -2.73 -10.16
C ASP A 137 -11.60 -2.85 -11.27
N GLY A 138 -11.75 -4.06 -11.85
CA GLY A 138 -12.78 -4.40 -12.84
C GLY A 138 -14.10 -4.93 -12.24
N ALA A 139 -14.27 -4.91 -10.92
CA ALA A 139 -15.44 -5.42 -10.19
C ALA A 139 -15.81 -6.89 -10.47
N ARG A 140 -14.82 -7.71 -10.86
CA ARG A 140 -14.97 -9.17 -11.05
C ARG A 140 -14.61 -9.96 -9.79
N MET A 141 -13.88 -9.35 -8.86
CA MET A 141 -13.55 -9.87 -7.55
C MET A 141 -13.81 -8.79 -6.49
N GLU A 142 -14.45 -9.15 -5.38
CA GLU A 142 -14.59 -8.25 -4.25
C GLU A 142 -13.30 -8.24 -3.42
N GLY A 143 -12.71 -7.06 -3.20
CA GLY A 143 -11.47 -6.93 -2.44
C GLY A 143 -11.02 -5.49 -2.30
N PRO A 144 -9.99 -5.23 -1.47
CA PRO A 144 -9.41 -3.92 -1.33
C PRO A 144 -8.67 -3.52 -2.61
N HIS A 145 -8.59 -2.23 -2.89
CA HIS A 145 -7.68 -1.74 -3.92
C HIS A 145 -6.24 -2.15 -3.61
N ILE A 146 -5.55 -2.73 -4.58
CA ILE A 146 -4.19 -3.25 -4.39
C ILE A 146 -3.18 -2.25 -4.97
N ILE A 147 -2.26 -1.79 -4.12
CA ILE A 147 -1.05 -1.09 -4.52
C ILE A 147 0.08 -2.12 -4.63
N VAL A 148 0.71 -2.23 -5.80
CA VAL A 148 1.68 -3.31 -6.08
C VAL A 148 3.11 -2.85 -5.80
N ALA A 149 3.84 -3.56 -4.94
CA ALA A 149 5.27 -3.38 -4.76
C ALA A 149 6.09 -4.35 -5.64
N SER A 150 7.31 -3.96 -5.98
CA SER A 150 8.24 -4.75 -6.78
C SER A 150 8.56 -6.10 -6.14
N PHE A 151 8.64 -7.14 -6.96
CA PHE A 151 9.25 -8.42 -6.62
C PHE A 151 10.21 -8.86 -7.72
N PRO A 152 11.40 -9.36 -7.39
CA PRO A 152 11.94 -9.51 -6.03
C PRO A 152 12.45 -8.19 -5.43
N ALA A 153 12.51 -8.11 -4.10
CA ALA A 153 13.08 -6.95 -3.40
C ALA A 153 14.60 -6.84 -3.58
N PHE A 154 15.14 -5.63 -3.56
CA PHE A 154 16.59 -5.40 -3.58
C PHE A 154 17.23 -5.84 -2.26
N GLU A 155 18.24 -6.71 -2.31
CA GLU A 155 19.04 -7.12 -1.15
C GLU A 155 20.53 -6.84 -1.39
N GLN A 156 21.22 -6.43 -0.32
CA GLN A 156 22.67 -6.38 -0.30
C GLN A 156 23.14 -6.49 1.15
N ALA A 157 23.25 -7.74 1.59
CA ALA A 157 23.69 -8.12 2.92
C ALA A 157 24.93 -9.04 2.82
N PRO A 158 26.13 -8.50 2.57
CA PRO A 158 27.35 -9.30 2.44
C PRO A 158 27.58 -10.20 3.66
N GLY A 159 27.90 -11.47 3.43
CA GLY A 159 28.12 -12.46 4.49
C GLY A 159 26.87 -13.23 4.93
N PHE A 160 25.72 -13.04 4.29
CA PHE A 160 24.47 -13.73 4.64
C PHE A 160 23.87 -14.50 3.46
N PRO A 161 23.15 -15.61 3.72
CA PRO A 161 22.39 -16.30 2.69
C PRO A 161 21.32 -15.37 2.12
N LYS A 162 21.32 -15.23 0.79
CA LYS A 162 20.31 -14.49 0.04
C LYS A 162 18.91 -15.00 0.40
N HIS A 163 17.98 -14.08 0.67
CA HIS A 163 16.59 -14.47 0.88
C HIS A 163 15.94 -14.93 -0.44
N GLN A 164 15.08 -15.94 -0.41
CA GLN A 164 14.43 -16.47 -1.61
C GLN A 164 13.50 -15.48 -2.36
N ARG A 165 13.25 -14.29 -1.79
CA ARG A 165 12.31 -13.27 -2.30
C ARG A 165 13.01 -11.99 -2.74
N THR A 166 14.33 -12.04 -2.83
CA THR A 166 15.18 -10.88 -3.08
C THR A 166 16.08 -11.14 -4.27
N ASP A 167 16.74 -10.08 -4.73
CA ASP A 167 17.83 -10.13 -5.69
C ASP A 167 18.91 -9.14 -5.33
N ILE A 168 20.15 -9.51 -5.64
CA ILE A 168 21.33 -8.69 -5.47
C ILE A 168 21.69 -8.08 -6.82
N VAL A 169 21.89 -6.78 -6.84
CA VAL A 169 22.47 -6.03 -7.97
C VAL A 169 23.84 -5.52 -7.56
N ASN A 170 24.80 -5.51 -8.49
CA ASN A 170 26.21 -5.27 -8.15
C ASN A 170 26.67 -3.84 -8.42
N ASN A 171 25.86 -3.04 -9.11
CA ASN A 171 26.19 -1.66 -9.46
C ASN A 171 24.93 -0.82 -9.72
N THR A 172 25.13 0.49 -9.80
CA THR A 172 24.04 1.46 -10.00
C THR A 172 23.35 1.34 -11.36
N ILE A 173 24.04 0.82 -12.39
CA ILE A 173 23.46 0.67 -13.73
C ILE A 173 22.44 -0.47 -13.72
N GLU A 174 22.83 -1.64 -13.22
CA GLU A 174 21.93 -2.78 -13.00
C GLU A 174 20.73 -2.40 -12.13
N ALA A 175 20.96 -1.64 -11.07
CA ALA A 175 19.90 -1.19 -10.19
C ALA A 175 18.87 -0.31 -10.90
N ARG A 176 19.31 0.66 -11.73
CA ARG A 176 18.42 1.52 -12.52
C ARG A 176 17.63 0.74 -13.56
N HIS A 177 18.26 -0.16 -14.30
CA HIS A 177 17.57 -1.01 -15.27
C HIS A 177 16.49 -1.84 -14.59
N LYS A 178 16.79 -2.42 -13.43
CA LYS A 178 15.80 -3.19 -12.67
C LYS A 178 14.61 -2.36 -12.20
N VAL A 179 14.82 -1.10 -11.81
CA VAL A 179 13.72 -0.18 -11.50
C VAL A 179 12.87 0.11 -12.74
N GLN A 180 13.49 0.32 -13.90
CA GLN A 180 12.77 0.53 -15.15
C GLN A 180 11.90 -0.69 -15.51
N ASP A 181 12.44 -1.89 -15.35
CA ASP A 181 11.70 -3.14 -15.56
C ASP A 181 10.50 -3.25 -14.61
N PHE A 182 10.69 -2.95 -13.32
CA PHE A 182 9.58 -2.96 -12.35
C PHE A 182 8.52 -1.92 -12.66
N ALA A 183 8.91 -0.70 -13.02
CA ALA A 183 7.99 0.36 -13.41
C ALA A 183 7.21 -0.01 -14.68
N TYR A 184 7.88 -0.63 -15.67
CA TYR A 184 7.26 -1.13 -16.90
C TYR A 184 6.24 -2.25 -16.63
N GLN A 185 6.55 -3.16 -15.71
CA GLN A 185 5.65 -4.23 -15.29
C GLN A 185 4.45 -3.71 -14.49
N GLY A 186 4.50 -2.48 -13.97
CA GLY A 186 3.39 -1.85 -13.24
C GLY A 186 3.57 -1.78 -11.73
N ALA A 187 4.78 -2.01 -11.20
CA ALA A 187 5.04 -1.74 -9.78
C ALA A 187 4.85 -0.25 -9.46
N GLU A 188 4.09 0.02 -8.40
CA GLU A 188 3.85 1.35 -7.86
C GLU A 188 4.87 1.72 -6.78
N TRP A 189 5.45 0.70 -6.14
CA TRP A 189 6.45 0.83 -5.10
C TRP A 189 7.64 -0.08 -5.35
N ILE A 190 8.84 0.39 -5.03
CA ILE A 190 10.07 -0.40 -5.11
C ILE A 190 10.53 -0.78 -3.70
N LYS A 191 10.77 -2.08 -3.47
CA LYS A 191 11.06 -2.65 -2.14
C LYS A 191 12.54 -2.99 -1.98
N PHE A 192 13.10 -2.58 -0.85
CA PHE A 192 14.38 -3.04 -0.31
C PHE A 192 14.22 -4.04 0.84
N TYR A 193 15.18 -4.95 0.97
CA TYR A 193 15.31 -5.93 2.04
C TYR A 193 16.75 -5.96 2.55
N ASN A 194 16.97 -5.65 3.83
CA ASN A 194 18.26 -5.67 4.51
C ASN A 194 19.40 -5.06 3.68
N TYR A 195 19.21 -3.80 3.28
CA TYR A 195 20.10 -3.15 2.32
C TYR A 195 21.09 -2.20 2.98
N GLY A 196 22.35 -2.21 2.52
CA GLY A 196 23.45 -1.45 3.12
C GLY A 196 24.20 -0.48 2.21
N ASP A 197 24.00 -0.50 0.88
CA ASP A 197 24.78 0.36 -0.04
C ASP A 197 24.05 1.67 -0.37
N ALA A 198 24.66 2.78 0.01
CA ALA A 198 24.10 4.12 -0.19
C ALA A 198 24.06 4.54 -1.67
N ALA A 199 25.06 4.18 -2.48
CA ALA A 199 25.15 4.58 -3.87
C ALA A 199 24.08 3.88 -4.71
N ILE A 200 23.88 2.58 -4.49
CA ILE A 200 22.80 1.85 -5.15
C ILE A 200 21.43 2.29 -4.61
N THR A 201 21.29 2.50 -3.29
CA THR A 201 20.04 3.05 -2.73
C THR A 201 19.65 4.35 -3.42
N LYS A 202 20.58 5.30 -3.55
CA LYS A 202 20.33 6.57 -4.24
C LYS A 202 19.98 6.38 -5.71
N ALA A 203 20.66 5.45 -6.40
CA ALA A 203 20.38 5.18 -7.80
C ALA A 203 18.96 4.64 -8.00
N VAL A 204 18.51 3.73 -7.14
CA VAL A 204 17.15 3.21 -7.14
C VAL A 204 16.14 4.30 -6.81
N VAL A 205 16.35 5.10 -5.75
CA VAL A 205 15.44 6.21 -5.40
C VAL A 205 15.27 7.19 -6.55
N ASP A 206 16.40 7.68 -7.11
CA ASP A 206 16.36 8.64 -8.22
C ASP A 206 15.62 8.08 -9.42
N GLU A 207 15.83 6.81 -9.76
CA GLU A 207 15.16 6.19 -10.89
C GLU A 207 13.67 5.97 -10.61
N THR A 208 13.34 5.53 -9.40
CA THR A 208 11.96 5.25 -8.98
C THR A 208 11.11 6.52 -9.03
N HIS A 209 11.64 7.62 -8.50
CA HIS A 209 10.95 8.92 -8.49
C HIS A 209 10.78 9.50 -9.90
N LYS A 210 11.71 9.27 -10.85
CA LYS A 210 11.52 9.66 -12.27
C LYS A 210 10.30 8.99 -12.91
N HIS A 211 9.96 7.78 -12.48
CA HIS A 211 8.77 7.05 -12.94
C HIS A 211 7.50 7.38 -12.14
N GLY A 212 7.56 8.39 -11.25
CA GLY A 212 6.45 8.79 -10.39
C GLY A 212 6.08 7.72 -9.35
N ARG A 213 7.00 6.81 -9.03
CA ARG A 213 6.81 5.70 -8.09
C ARG A 213 7.46 6.01 -6.74
N LYS A 214 7.27 5.16 -5.74
CA LYS A 214 7.79 5.36 -4.38
C LYS A 214 8.71 4.23 -3.91
N VAL A 215 9.57 4.50 -2.94
CA VAL A 215 10.53 3.52 -2.38
C VAL A 215 10.19 3.17 -0.93
N MET A 216 10.27 1.89 -0.61
CA MET A 216 10.12 1.40 0.76
C MET A 216 11.13 0.30 1.09
N GLY A 217 11.28 -0.05 2.37
CA GLY A 217 11.94 -1.30 2.71
C GLY A 217 12.56 -1.41 4.09
N HIS A 218 13.37 -2.46 4.23
CA HIS A 218 14.13 -2.77 5.44
C HIS A 218 15.55 -2.19 5.29
N PHE A 219 15.81 -1.08 5.98
CA PHE A 219 17.10 -0.38 5.94
C PHE A 219 17.90 -0.58 7.24
N ALA A 220 17.85 -1.80 7.80
CA ALA A 220 18.59 -2.09 9.03
C ALA A 220 20.11 -1.88 8.85
N MET A 221 20.69 -2.26 7.71
CA MET A 221 22.14 -2.08 7.46
C MET A 221 22.52 -0.63 7.15
N LEU A 222 21.73 0.07 6.33
CA LEU A 222 22.01 1.46 5.95
C LEU A 222 21.69 2.47 7.07
N GLY A 223 20.71 2.16 7.91
CA GLY A 223 20.19 3.02 8.97
C GLY A 223 19.09 3.98 8.49
N ALA A 224 18.16 4.29 9.39
CA ALA A 224 16.99 5.12 9.10
C ALA A 224 17.35 6.54 8.62
N ALA A 225 18.31 7.21 9.28
CA ALA A 225 18.68 8.58 8.93
C ALA A 225 19.31 8.66 7.54
N THR A 226 20.20 7.73 7.20
CA THR A 226 20.82 7.69 5.87
C THR A 226 19.80 7.38 4.79
N ALA A 227 18.96 6.35 4.98
CA ALA A 227 17.90 6.00 4.03
C ALA A 227 16.98 7.20 3.74
N SER A 228 16.59 7.93 4.78
CA SER A 228 15.75 9.13 4.67
C SER A 228 16.43 10.26 3.87
N ARG A 229 17.71 10.56 4.12
CA ARG A 229 18.47 11.56 3.33
C ARG A 229 18.63 11.18 1.86
N LEU A 230 18.59 9.89 1.54
CA LEU A 230 18.66 9.41 0.17
C LEU A 230 17.31 9.46 -0.56
N GLY A 231 16.22 9.82 0.14
CA GLY A 231 14.88 10.01 -0.42
C GLY A 231 13.97 8.78 -0.33
N VAL A 232 14.24 7.85 0.59
CA VAL A 232 13.31 6.73 0.85
C VAL A 232 11.98 7.26 1.41
N ASP A 233 10.86 6.83 0.83
CA ASP A 233 9.52 7.30 1.22
C ASP A 233 9.05 6.66 2.53
N THR A 234 9.20 5.35 2.69
CA THR A 234 8.76 4.64 3.91
C THR A 234 9.78 3.65 4.45
N LEU A 235 9.96 3.65 5.77
CA LEU A 235 10.73 2.66 6.52
C LEU A 235 9.77 1.63 7.09
N GLU A 236 9.99 0.36 6.76
CA GLU A 236 9.12 -0.72 7.18
C GLU A 236 9.64 -1.38 8.45
N HIS A 237 8.71 -1.71 9.34
CA HIS A 237 8.99 -2.10 10.72
C HIS A 237 9.77 -1.00 11.47
N THR A 238 10.37 -1.35 12.60
CA THR A 238 11.19 -0.41 13.39
C THR A 238 12.67 -0.76 13.34
N VAL A 239 13.06 -1.75 12.52
CA VAL A 239 14.44 -2.29 12.49
C VAL A 239 15.49 -1.24 12.14
N ALA A 240 15.19 -0.33 11.22
CA ALA A 240 16.12 0.73 10.81
C ALA A 240 16.28 1.80 11.91
N LEU A 241 15.22 2.04 12.70
CA LEU A 241 15.26 2.94 13.86
C LEU A 241 16.09 2.31 14.97
N LEU A 242 15.76 1.07 15.34
CA LEU A 242 16.43 0.31 16.38
C LEU A 242 17.92 0.20 16.09
N GLN A 243 18.29 -0.33 14.92
CA GLN A 243 19.69 -0.50 14.57
C GLN A 243 20.47 0.82 14.57
N ASN A 244 19.86 1.91 14.10
CA ASN A 244 20.53 3.22 14.03
C ASN A 244 20.60 3.92 15.40
N ALA A 245 19.70 3.57 16.33
CA ALA A 245 19.60 4.17 17.66
C ALA A 245 20.25 3.36 18.78
N LEU A 246 20.77 2.16 18.51
CA LEU A 246 21.56 1.38 19.47
C LEU A 246 22.99 1.97 19.62
N ASP A 247 23.59 1.73 20.78
CA ASP A 247 25.03 1.91 20.97
C ASP A 247 25.81 0.75 20.33
N TYR A 248 27.09 0.96 20.01
CA TYR A 248 27.87 0.01 19.20
C TYR A 248 27.93 -1.37 19.86
N GLU A 249 28.06 -1.37 21.17
CA GLU A 249 28.10 -2.54 22.05
C GLU A 249 26.81 -3.36 22.04
N ASP A 250 25.67 -2.71 21.75
CA ASP A 250 24.35 -3.33 21.67
C ASP A 250 23.92 -3.62 20.22
N SER A 251 24.74 -3.26 19.23
CA SER A 251 24.43 -3.49 17.82
C SER A 251 24.37 -4.99 17.52
N ILE A 252 23.25 -5.44 16.94
CA ILE A 252 23.05 -6.86 16.60
C ILE A 252 23.46 -7.09 15.15
N SER A 253 24.05 -8.25 14.88
CA SER A 253 24.18 -8.74 13.51
C SER A 253 22.80 -8.98 12.90
N VAL A 254 22.46 -8.22 11.86
CA VAL A 254 21.13 -8.18 11.21
C VAL A 254 20.79 -9.40 10.34
N THR A 255 21.35 -10.57 10.67
CA THR A 255 21.06 -11.86 10.02
C THR A 255 19.61 -12.28 10.23
N ASN A 256 19.06 -13.24 9.48
CA ASN A 256 17.71 -13.76 9.76
C ASN A 256 17.48 -14.21 11.23
N ILE A 257 18.51 -14.72 11.92
CA ILE A 257 18.42 -15.14 13.33
C ILE A 257 18.44 -13.92 14.30
N GLY A 258 18.99 -12.78 13.87
CA GLY A 258 19.12 -11.54 14.66
C GLY A 258 18.20 -10.38 14.24
N TYR A 259 17.65 -10.40 13.02
CA TYR A 259 16.85 -9.34 12.43
C TYR A 259 15.59 -9.07 13.24
N TYR A 260 14.86 -10.14 13.57
CA TYR A 260 13.67 -10.06 14.40
C TYR A 260 13.97 -9.87 15.89
N ARG A 261 15.19 -10.21 16.35
CA ARG A 261 15.63 -9.86 17.71
C ARG A 261 15.74 -8.36 17.91
N LEU A 262 15.86 -7.56 16.85
CA LEU A 262 15.82 -6.10 17.01
C LEU A 262 14.55 -5.64 17.71
N PHE A 263 13.41 -6.31 17.49
CA PHE A 263 12.15 -5.93 18.12
C PHE A 263 12.18 -6.01 19.66
N THR A 264 13.08 -6.80 20.24
CA THR A 264 13.25 -6.88 21.70
C THR A 264 14.23 -5.85 22.26
N MET A 265 14.86 -5.04 21.40
CA MET A 265 15.93 -4.11 21.78
C MET A 265 15.45 -2.70 22.14
N TRP A 266 14.14 -2.44 22.09
CA TRP A 266 13.56 -1.16 22.51
C TRP A 266 14.06 -0.66 23.89
N PRO A 267 14.22 -1.51 24.94
CA PRO A 267 14.75 -1.07 26.22
C PRO A 267 16.21 -0.58 26.20
N ARG A 268 16.97 -0.88 25.14
CA ARG A 268 18.38 -0.50 24.97
C ARG A 268 18.58 0.67 24.01
N VAL A 269 17.51 1.21 23.44
CA VAL A 269 17.60 2.32 22.50
C VAL A 269 18.15 3.58 23.18
N ASN A 270 19.13 4.21 22.54
CA ASN A 270 19.64 5.50 22.97
C ASN A 270 18.67 6.60 22.53
N GLN A 271 17.91 7.15 23.48
CA GLN A 271 16.87 8.15 23.20
C GLN A 271 17.40 9.37 22.42
N LYS A 272 18.62 9.85 22.72
CA LYS A 272 19.19 11.00 22.01
C LYS A 272 19.44 10.71 20.53
N LYS A 273 19.88 9.49 20.20
CA LYS A 273 20.05 9.06 18.81
C LYS A 273 18.70 8.95 18.12
N LEU A 274 17.70 8.36 18.79
CA LEU A 274 16.36 8.22 18.26
C LEU A 274 15.71 9.58 17.93
N ASP A 275 15.81 10.55 18.84
CA ASP A 275 15.31 11.92 18.62
C ASP A 275 16.00 12.59 17.42
N ALA A 276 17.30 12.38 17.27
CA ALA A 276 18.05 12.90 16.12
C ALA A 276 17.62 12.24 14.80
N ILE A 277 17.33 10.94 14.82
CA ILE A 277 16.80 10.21 13.66
C ILE A 277 15.42 10.78 13.28
N PHE A 278 14.50 10.94 14.24
CA PHE A 278 13.16 11.49 13.95
C PHE A 278 13.20 12.88 13.31
N LYS A 279 14.13 13.75 13.74
CA LYS A 279 14.33 15.06 13.08
C LYS A 279 14.65 14.91 11.59
N VAL A 280 15.57 13.99 11.25
CA VAL A 280 15.93 13.72 9.85
C VAL A 280 14.73 13.17 9.07
N LEU A 281 13.94 12.28 9.66
CA LEU A 281 12.76 11.72 8.99
C LEU A 281 11.72 12.82 8.69
N ILE A 282 11.47 13.71 9.66
CA ILE A 282 10.56 14.84 9.50
C ILE A 282 11.06 15.80 8.41
N GLU A 283 12.35 16.16 8.45
CA GLU A 283 12.97 17.07 7.47
C GLU A 283 12.85 16.56 6.02
N ASN A 284 12.93 15.25 5.82
CA ASN A 284 12.89 14.63 4.48
C ASN A 284 11.51 14.03 4.12
N GLY A 285 10.51 14.12 5.01
CA GLY A 285 9.17 13.57 4.77
C GLY A 285 9.11 12.04 4.70
N THR A 286 10.03 11.34 5.36
CA THR A 286 10.06 9.87 5.40
C THR A 286 9.10 9.36 6.48
N ALA A 287 8.13 8.52 6.10
CA ALA A 287 7.20 7.91 7.06
C ALA A 287 7.70 6.56 7.59
N ILE A 288 7.20 6.16 8.76
CA ILE A 288 7.49 4.86 9.37
C ILE A 288 6.21 4.03 9.35
N ILE A 289 6.33 2.80 8.88
CA ILE A 289 5.27 1.79 8.93
C ILE A 289 5.70 0.73 9.96
N PRO A 290 5.40 0.92 11.25
CA PRO A 290 6.07 0.20 12.31
C PRO A 290 5.61 -1.27 12.43
N THR A 291 4.46 -1.63 11.88
CA THR A 291 3.86 -2.98 11.96
C THR A 291 3.91 -3.56 13.39
N LEU A 292 3.54 -2.77 14.40
CA LEU A 292 3.65 -3.15 15.82
C LEU A 292 2.91 -4.45 16.14
N ALA A 293 1.80 -4.75 15.45
CA ALA A 293 1.09 -6.02 15.57
C ALA A 293 1.99 -7.23 15.29
N ILE A 294 2.80 -7.18 14.22
CA ILE A 294 3.78 -8.23 13.90
C ILE A 294 4.92 -8.24 14.92
N GLN A 295 5.38 -7.08 15.37
CA GLN A 295 6.46 -7.03 16.37
C GLN A 295 6.04 -7.70 17.67
N ASN A 296 4.80 -7.49 18.11
CA ASN A 296 4.27 -8.12 19.31
C ASN A 296 4.24 -9.64 19.18
N VAL A 297 3.71 -10.18 18.07
CA VAL A 297 3.68 -11.64 17.83
C VAL A 297 5.10 -12.24 17.79
N VAL A 298 6.06 -11.51 17.22
CA VAL A 298 7.44 -11.99 17.08
C VAL A 298 8.26 -11.84 18.37
N ALA A 299 8.02 -10.78 19.14
CA ALA A 299 8.72 -10.50 20.40
C ALA A 299 8.15 -11.30 21.58
N ASP A 300 6.86 -11.64 21.54
CA ASP A 300 6.17 -12.44 22.54
C ASP A 300 5.24 -13.48 21.88
N PRO A 301 5.79 -14.63 21.45
CA PRO A 301 5.02 -15.67 20.76
C PRO A 301 3.93 -16.33 21.63
N GLU A 302 4.01 -16.20 22.96
CA GLU A 302 3.09 -16.81 23.92
C GLU A 302 2.02 -15.83 24.42
N GLY A 303 2.20 -14.52 24.19
CA GLY A 303 1.38 -13.43 24.73
C GLY A 303 0.12 -13.04 23.95
N ILE A 304 -0.46 -13.93 23.13
CA ILE A 304 -1.79 -13.68 22.54
C ILE A 304 -2.85 -13.96 23.62
N SER A 305 -3.12 -12.97 24.48
CA SER A 305 -4.28 -12.92 25.39
C SER A 305 -5.35 -11.95 24.89
#